data_AF-A0A7C7ISI3-F1
#
_entry.id   AF-A0A7C7ISI3-F1
#
_cell.length_a   1.000
_cell.length_b   1.000
_cell.length_c   1.000
_cell.angle_alpha   90.00
_cell.angle_beta   90.00
_cell.angle_gamma   90.00
#
_symmetry.space_group_name_H-M   'P 1'
#
loop_
_entity.id
_entity.type
_entity.pdbx_description
1 polymer ?
#
loop_
_entity_poly.entity_id
_entity_poly.type
_entity_poly.pdbx_seq_one_letter_code
_entity_poly.pdbx_strand_id
1 'polypeptide(L)' 'PNEEEAWSLFDLENKNTDKYGDEIYLHSIFGPGSGGTTWTSEEKDSSALIIQYEDGVKVWPSKYANMNMCVRLVRNLA' A
#
# COMPACT_ATOMS: atom_id res chain seq x y z
N PRO A 1 -3.83 7.91 -1.62
CA PRO A 1 -2.73 8.60 -0.90
C PRO A 1 -1.65 9.08 -1.88
N ASN A 2 -0.89 10.10 -1.50
CA ASN A 2 0.41 10.38 -2.11
C ASN A 2 1.50 9.42 -1.57
N GLU A 3 2.72 9.52 -2.07
CA GLU A 3 3.85 8.67 -1.67
C GLU A 3 4.13 8.76 -0.17
N GLU A 4 4.16 9.98 0.38
CA GLU A 4 4.45 10.22 1.80
C GLU A 4 3.38 9.62 2.70
N GLU A 5 2.10 9.88 2.39
CA GLU A 5 0.95 9.33 3.11
C GLU A 5 0.97 7.80 3.10
N ALA A 6 1.25 7.16 1.96
CA ALA A 6 1.29 5.71 1.86
C ALA A 6 2.52 5.13 2.58
N TRP A 7 3.69 5.71 2.37
CA TRP A 7 4.94 5.24 2.97
C TRP A 7 4.95 5.38 4.49
N SER A 8 4.31 6.44 5.02
CA SER A 8 4.19 6.67 6.48
C SER A 8 3.45 5.56 7.22
N LEU A 9 2.71 4.69 6.52
CA LEU A 9 2.00 3.56 7.13
C LEU A 9 2.89 2.32 7.33
N PHE A 10 4.03 2.24 6.65
CA PHE A 10 4.96 1.12 6.78
C PHE A 10 5.79 1.25 8.06
N ASP A 11 5.65 0.29 8.96
CA ASP A 11 6.35 0.29 10.24
C ASP A 11 6.58 -1.15 10.72
N LEU A 12 7.85 -1.50 10.95
CA LEU A 12 8.26 -2.84 11.38
C LEU A 12 7.72 -3.26 12.75
N GLU A 13 7.32 -2.30 13.58
CA GLU A 13 6.68 -2.58 14.88
C GLU A 13 5.21 -2.98 14.72
N ASN A 14 4.58 -2.64 13.60
CA ASN A 14 3.16 -2.85 13.35
C ASN A 14 2.90 -4.12 12.55
N LYS A 15 2.94 -5.29 13.22
CA LYS A 15 2.66 -6.59 12.57
C LYS A 15 1.16 -6.86 12.40
N ASN A 16 0.75 -7.27 11.20
CA ASN A 16 -0.61 -7.65 10.85
C ASN A 16 -0.61 -8.74 9.77
N THR A 17 -1.79 -9.23 9.37
CA THR A 17 -1.95 -10.30 8.40
C THR A 17 -2.86 -9.85 7.25
N ASP A 18 -2.41 -10.12 6.04
CA ASP A 18 -3.11 -9.78 4.81
C ASP A 18 -4.28 -10.76 4.50
N LYS A 19 -4.95 -10.60 3.35
CA LYS A 19 -6.09 -11.46 2.98
C LYS A 19 -5.72 -12.90 2.63
N TYR A 20 -4.45 -13.17 2.35
CA TYR A 20 -3.91 -14.49 2.03
C TYR A 20 -3.31 -15.20 3.26
N GLY A 21 -3.15 -14.49 4.37
CA GLY A 21 -2.52 -15.02 5.57
C GLY A 21 -1.05 -14.63 5.72
N ASP A 22 -0.54 -13.76 4.83
CA ASP A 22 0.85 -13.34 4.81
C ASP A 22 1.10 -12.19 5.81
N GLU A 23 2.29 -12.16 6.41
CA GLU A 23 2.68 -11.10 7.35
C GLU A 23 2.90 -9.78 6.60
N ILE A 24 2.32 -8.70 7.12
CA ILE A 24 2.50 -7.34 6.62
C ILE A 24 2.77 -6.37 7.78
N TYR A 25 3.52 -5.32 7.47
CA TYR A 25 3.92 -4.27 8.39
C TYR A 25 2.99 -3.06 8.27
N LEU A 26 1.81 -3.20 8.88
CA LEU A 26 0.73 -2.22 8.84
C LEU A 26 -0.07 -2.23 10.16
N HIS A 27 -0.39 -1.05 10.69
CA HIS A 27 -1.10 -0.93 11.96
C HIS A 27 -2.45 -1.68 11.99
N SER A 28 -2.81 -2.27 13.13
CA SER A 28 -4.02 -3.10 13.32
C SER A 28 -5.35 -2.35 13.21
N ILE A 29 -5.32 -1.02 13.04
CA ILE A 29 -6.50 -0.20 12.69
C ILE A 29 -7.08 -0.62 11.34
N PHE A 30 -6.22 -1.11 10.45
CA PHE A 30 -6.61 -1.81 9.25
C PHE A 30 -6.82 -3.28 9.65
N GLY A 31 -8.08 -3.71 9.80
CA GLY A 31 -8.40 -5.03 10.33
C GLY A 31 -7.75 -6.20 9.55
N PRO A 32 -7.85 -7.44 10.10
CA PRO A 32 -7.29 -8.63 9.45
C PRO A 32 -7.81 -8.80 8.02
N GLY A 33 -6.93 -9.23 7.11
CA GLY A 33 -7.28 -9.33 5.69
C GLY A 33 -7.05 -8.05 4.89
N SER A 34 -6.34 -7.07 5.46
CA SER A 34 -5.97 -5.84 4.77
C SER A 34 -5.01 -6.10 3.62
N GLY A 35 -5.12 -5.35 2.54
CA GLY A 35 -4.22 -5.52 1.40
C GLY A 35 -2.77 -5.14 1.72
N GLY A 36 -1.83 -6.03 1.40
CA GLY A 36 -0.39 -5.81 1.56
C GLY A 36 0.23 -4.75 0.64
N THR A 37 -0.55 -4.15 -0.27
CA THR A 37 -0.08 -3.11 -1.20
C THR A 37 -0.98 -1.88 -1.20
N THR A 38 -0.49 -0.77 -1.74
CA THR A 38 -1.34 0.39 -2.04
C THR A 38 -0.80 1.21 -3.20
N TRP A 39 -1.69 1.49 -4.16
CA TRP A 39 -1.47 2.50 -5.18
C TRP A 39 -1.37 3.90 -4.59
N THR A 40 -0.52 4.71 -5.20
CA THR A 40 -0.34 6.12 -4.86
C THR A 40 -0.74 7.01 -6.05
N SER A 41 -0.79 8.32 -5.86
CA SER A 41 -1.12 9.28 -6.93
C SER A 41 0.04 9.58 -7.89
N GLU A 42 1.22 9.07 -7.59
CA GLU A 42 2.45 9.32 -8.31
C GLU A 42 2.49 8.48 -9.60
N GLU A 43 2.59 9.15 -10.74
CA GLU A 43 2.62 8.53 -12.06
C GLU A 43 3.93 8.84 -12.81
N LYS A 44 4.39 7.87 -13.60
CA LYS A 44 5.51 8.01 -14.53
C LYS A 44 5.18 7.26 -15.81
N ASP A 45 4.92 8.00 -16.89
CA ASP A 45 4.51 7.46 -18.19
C ASP A 45 3.31 6.49 -18.05
N SER A 46 3.50 5.22 -18.42
CA SER A 46 2.52 4.14 -18.29
C SER A 46 2.52 3.45 -16.93
N SER A 47 3.33 3.91 -15.98
CA SER A 47 3.47 3.33 -14.62
C SER A 47 2.92 4.26 -13.54
N ALA A 48 2.57 3.69 -12.39
CA ALA A 48 2.29 4.43 -11.16
C ALA A 48 2.95 3.74 -9.96
N LEU A 49 3.23 4.51 -8.91
CA LEU A 49 3.92 4.01 -7.75
C LEU A 49 2.99 3.21 -6.83
N ILE A 50 3.52 2.09 -6.34
CA ILE A 50 2.91 1.24 -5.31
C ILE A 50 3.88 1.13 -4.14
N ILE A 51 3.31 1.19 -2.93
CA ILE A 51 3.97 0.81 -1.69
C ILE A 51 3.56 -0.61 -1.31
N GLN A 52 4.54 -1.46 -0.99
CA GLN A 52 4.36 -2.82 -0.48
C GLN A 52 4.68 -2.86 1.01
N TYR A 53 3.78 -3.42 1.82
CA TYR A 53 3.89 -3.52 3.26
C TYR A 53 4.42 -4.88 3.73
N GLU A 54 4.65 -5.83 2.83
CA GLU A 54 5.28 -7.13 3.15
C GLU A 54 6.77 -6.97 3.47
N ASP A 55 7.48 -6.14 2.68
CA ASP A 55 8.93 -5.96 2.74
C ASP A 55 9.36 -4.48 2.74
N GLY A 56 8.42 -3.54 2.62
CA GLY A 56 8.73 -2.11 2.60
C GLY A 56 9.36 -1.67 1.28
N VAL A 57 8.77 -2.07 0.15
CA VAL A 57 9.31 -1.76 -1.18
C VAL A 57 8.42 -0.78 -1.95
N LYS A 58 9.07 0.07 -2.76
CA LYS A 58 8.45 0.99 -3.72
C LYS A 58 8.62 0.44 -5.13
N VAL A 59 7.52 0.17 -5.82
CA VAL A 59 7.53 -0.40 -7.19
C VAL A 59 6.72 0.45 -8.16
N TRP A 60 7.13 0.46 -9.43
CA TRP A 60 6.50 1.25 -10.51
C TRP A 60 5.91 0.36 -11.62
N PRO A 61 4.91 -0.48 -11.32
CA PRO A 61 4.27 -1.32 -12.31
C PRO A 61 3.47 -0.50 -13.32
N SER A 62 3.18 -1.11 -14.46
CA SER A 62 2.26 -0.55 -15.44
C SER A 62 0.87 -0.35 -14.85
N LYS A 63 0.27 0.83 -15.08
CA LYS A 63 -1.12 1.16 -14.72
C LYS A 63 -2.16 0.26 -15.40
N TYR A 64 -1.75 -0.42 -16.48
CA TYR A 64 -2.61 -1.31 -17.27
C TYR A 64 -2.45 -2.78 -16.91
N ALA A 65 -1.60 -3.09 -15.93
CA ALA A 65 -1.40 -4.48 -15.51
C ALA A 65 -2.56 -4.96 -14.62
N ASN A 66 -3.04 -6.17 -14.90
CA ASN A 66 -4.04 -6.84 -14.06
C ASN A 66 -3.33 -7.55 -12.89
N MET A 67 -3.14 -6.84 -11.78
CA MET A 67 -2.52 -7.38 -10.57
C MET A 67 -3.44 -7.24 -9.36
N ASN A 68 -3.22 -8.07 -8.33
CA ASN A 68 -3.89 -7.95 -7.03
C ASN A 68 -3.36 -6.74 -6.28
N MET A 69 -3.92 -5.57 -6.56
CA MET A 69 -3.50 -4.31 -5.95
C MET A 69 -4.65 -3.68 -5.18
N CYS A 70 -4.30 -2.96 -4.12
CA CYS A 70 -5.28 -2.31 -3.25
C CYS A 70 -5.13 -0.79 -3.32
N VAL A 71 -6.15 -0.07 -2.85
CA VAL A 71 -6.12 1.39 -2.73
C VAL A 71 -6.54 1.79 -1.32
N ARG A 72 -5.88 2.80 -0.77
CA ARG A 72 -6.27 3.46 0.47
C ARG A 72 -6.63 4.90 0.15
N LEU A 73 -7.85 5.31 0.48
CA LEU A 73 -8.33 6.66 0.22
C LEU A 73 -7.96 7.58 1.39
N VAL A 74 -7.45 8.77 1.07
CA VAL A 74 -7.15 9.81 2.04
C VAL A 74 -8.09 10.98 1.74
N ARG A 75 -8.62 11.60 2.79
CA ARG A 75 -9.43 12.81 2.68
C ARG A 75 -8.91 13.87 3.62
N ASN A 76 -8.92 15.12 3.17
CA ASN A 76 -8.69 16.25 4.05
C ASN A 76 -9.94 16.46 4.93
N LEU A 77 -9.75 16.86 6.18
CA LEU A 77 -10.81 17.16 7.14
C LEU A 77 -11.05 18.67 7.33
N ALA A 78 -10.22 19.52 6.71
CA ALA A 78 -10.28 20.97 6.78
C ALA A 78 -11.48 21.57 6.03
#